data_AF-A0A416MFT3-F1
#
_entry.id   AF-A0A416MFT3-F1
#
_cell.length_a   1.000
_cell.length_b   1.000
_cell.length_c   1.000
_cell.angle_alpha   90.00
_cell.angle_beta   90.00
_cell.angle_gamma   90.00
#
_symmetry.space_group_name_H-M   'P 1'
#
loop_
_entity.id
_entity.type
_entity.pdbx_description
1 polymer ?
#
loop_
_entity_poly.entity_id
_entity_poly.type
_entity_poly.pdbx_seq_one_letter_code
_entity_poly.pdbx_strand_id
1 'polypeptide(L)'
;MRNMGRIFYLDAVNGNDKNNGITPDEALKSLEAANRIVFGEGDKLLLKCGCVWKGMLCLHGDGDRFNFAQVGVYGDGEAPLIDGDGAYAAILLDGVSYWKVKGLRICNHSSERCVRQGICISAKPEGITAGIEISDCEIFEVDGENRRAMPAYQSMYWNGAVYVTFPGRTSAQDHLHDIVISNNYIHDVRTSGIRVNQQEDFINDIHHTHVVVRGNRIERTGSDGVIVANCISPLIDSNVCFDAGALGTLEDTQLIAGIWVCATRDALIQRNEVARTRMFENDGTAFDTDWGTAGTTVFQYNYSHDNEGGFWLDCMKLNHNRDCEKTILRYNISMRDGRGIAVYDQGILAEWYGNLFYNENPIQICCFDEGENFHFANNVFCVLKETEWQKARYEDNIVNDEKWRELLQDEIRNSNWRDVVMEKLCKLVGVKR
;
A
#
# COMPACT_ATOMS: atom_id res chain seq x y z
N MET A 1 -33.32 -22.27 8.34
CA MET A 1 -33.37 -20.85 8.76
C MET A 1 -31.93 -20.37 8.74
N ARG A 2 -31.60 -19.31 7.99
CA ARG A 2 -30.26 -18.70 8.11
C ARG A 2 -30.15 -18.18 9.54
N ASN A 3 -29.18 -18.67 10.30
CA ASN A 3 -28.88 -18.07 11.59
C ASN A 3 -28.44 -16.63 11.31
N MET A 4 -29.17 -15.64 11.82
CA MET A 4 -28.71 -14.26 11.78
C MET A 4 -27.66 -14.12 12.88
N GLY A 5 -26.46 -13.67 12.52
CA GLY A 5 -25.40 -13.39 13.49
C GLY A 5 -25.86 -12.40 14.56
N ARG A 6 -25.26 -12.50 15.74
CA ARG A 6 -25.50 -11.65 16.91
C ARG A 6 -24.96 -10.25 16.62
N ILE A 7 -25.65 -9.22 17.09
CA ILE A 7 -25.16 -7.84 16.98
C ILE A 7 -24.89 -7.34 18.40
N PHE A 8 -23.67 -6.89 18.64
CA PHE A 8 -23.23 -6.28 19.87
C PHE A 8 -23.01 -4.78 19.67
N TYR A 9 -23.45 -3.96 20.61
CA TYR A 9 -23.36 -2.50 20.56
C TYR A 9 -22.43 -1.98 21.65
N LEU A 10 -21.57 -1.01 21.28
CA LEU A 10 -20.73 -0.25 22.20
C LEU A 10 -21.17 1.22 22.26
N ASP A 11 -21.34 1.76 23.45
CA ASP A 11 -21.59 3.19 23.71
C ASP A 11 -20.72 3.63 24.90
N ALA A 12 -19.65 4.39 24.64
CA ALA A 12 -18.73 4.85 25.69
C ALA A 12 -19.41 5.78 26.71
N VAL A 13 -20.47 6.48 26.30
CA VAL A 13 -21.17 7.49 27.09
C VAL A 13 -22.24 6.83 27.96
N ASN A 14 -23.20 6.14 27.33
CA ASN A 14 -24.41 5.61 27.99
C ASN A 14 -24.37 4.11 28.24
N GLY A 15 -23.40 3.39 27.67
CA GLY A 15 -23.27 1.95 27.84
C GLY A 15 -22.87 1.53 29.26
N ASN A 16 -23.07 0.26 29.55
CA ASN A 16 -22.69 -0.37 30.83
C ASN A 16 -22.24 -1.81 30.58
N ASP A 17 -21.07 -2.20 31.10
CA ASP A 17 -20.51 -3.54 30.88
C ASP A 17 -21.25 -4.67 31.63
N LYS A 18 -22.27 -4.33 32.43
CA LYS A 18 -23.23 -5.28 32.98
C LYS A 18 -24.39 -5.59 32.02
N ASN A 19 -24.53 -4.81 30.95
CA ASN A 19 -25.53 -5.05 29.92
C ASN A 19 -25.13 -6.26 29.06
N ASN A 20 -26.10 -6.82 28.36
CA ASN A 20 -25.87 -7.92 27.42
C ASN A 20 -25.26 -7.45 26.08
N GLY A 21 -25.33 -6.15 25.76
CA GLY A 21 -24.81 -5.57 24.53
C GLY A 21 -25.66 -5.82 23.29
N ILE A 22 -26.80 -6.52 23.35
CA ILE A 22 -27.51 -7.00 22.14
C ILE A 22 -28.53 -6.01 21.57
N THR A 23 -28.72 -4.87 22.23
CA THR A 23 -29.53 -3.75 21.73
C THR A 23 -28.77 -2.43 21.91
N PRO A 24 -29.08 -1.38 21.13
CA PRO A 24 -28.46 -0.07 21.32
C PRO A 24 -28.70 0.52 22.73
N ASP A 25 -29.88 0.32 23.32
CA ASP A 25 -30.23 0.84 24.65
C ASP A 25 -29.54 0.07 25.78
N GLU A 26 -29.16 -1.18 25.54
CA GLU A 26 -28.40 -2.03 26.45
C GLU A 26 -26.97 -2.28 25.93
N ALA A 27 -26.34 -1.24 25.35
CA ALA A 27 -24.97 -1.33 24.85
C ALA A 27 -23.94 -1.61 25.97
N LEU A 28 -22.86 -2.30 25.60
CA LEU A 28 -21.64 -2.38 26.41
C LEU A 28 -20.94 -1.02 26.42
N LYS A 29 -20.08 -0.77 27.42
CA LYS A 29 -19.39 0.52 27.56
C LYS A 29 -17.98 0.48 26.99
N SER A 30 -17.23 -0.58 27.29
CA SER A 30 -15.77 -0.57 27.20
C SER A 30 -15.19 -1.53 26.15
N LEU A 31 -13.95 -1.27 25.72
CA LEU A 31 -13.21 -2.21 24.88
C LEU A 31 -12.88 -3.49 25.64
N GLU A 32 -12.66 -3.42 26.95
CA GLU A 32 -12.43 -4.59 27.79
C GLU A 32 -13.61 -5.56 27.74
N ALA A 33 -14.85 -5.06 27.67
CA ALA A 33 -16.02 -5.89 27.47
C ALA A 33 -16.09 -6.48 26.06
N ALA A 34 -15.79 -5.69 25.03
CA ALA A 34 -15.73 -6.15 23.65
C ALA A 34 -14.68 -7.26 23.44
N ASN A 35 -13.49 -7.10 24.02
CA ASN A 35 -12.38 -8.04 23.94
C ASN A 35 -12.68 -9.40 24.61
N ARG A 36 -13.78 -9.52 25.37
CA ARG A 36 -14.21 -10.82 25.95
C ARG A 36 -15.17 -11.59 25.03
N ILE A 37 -15.63 -10.98 23.95
CA ILE A 37 -16.58 -11.59 23.03
C ILE A 37 -15.83 -12.47 22.04
N VAL A 38 -16.25 -13.73 21.94
CA VAL A 38 -15.85 -14.63 20.85
C VAL A 38 -16.94 -14.56 19.78
N PHE A 39 -16.59 -14.02 18.62
CA PHE A 39 -17.48 -13.84 17.49
C PHE A 39 -17.54 -15.12 16.63
N GLY A 40 -18.65 -15.26 15.91
CA GLY A 40 -18.90 -16.33 14.96
C GLY A 40 -19.45 -15.80 13.63
N GLU A 41 -19.99 -16.72 12.83
CA GLU A 41 -20.58 -16.42 11.52
C GLU A 41 -21.60 -15.27 11.55
N GLY A 42 -21.31 -14.21 10.79
CA GLY A 42 -22.19 -13.05 10.62
C GLY A 42 -22.37 -12.16 11.84
N ASP A 43 -21.66 -12.42 12.95
CA ASP A 43 -21.74 -11.58 14.14
C ASP A 43 -21.19 -10.18 13.86
N LYS A 44 -21.68 -9.18 14.60
CA LYS A 44 -21.29 -7.78 14.44
C LYS A 44 -20.96 -7.12 15.76
N LEU A 45 -19.93 -6.29 15.76
CA LEU A 45 -19.63 -5.31 16.78
C LEU A 45 -19.85 -3.91 16.19
N LEU A 46 -20.85 -3.18 16.68
CA LEU A 46 -21.18 -1.84 16.21
C LEU A 46 -20.81 -0.80 17.27
N LEU A 47 -19.96 0.15 16.91
CA LEU A 47 -19.51 1.23 17.77
C LEU A 47 -20.31 2.50 17.48
N LYS A 48 -20.74 3.21 18.52
CA LYS A 48 -21.60 4.40 18.37
C LYS A 48 -20.84 5.59 17.81
N CYS A 49 -21.37 6.22 16.77
CA CYS A 49 -20.88 7.50 16.26
C CYS A 49 -20.72 8.55 17.37
N GLY A 50 -19.66 9.35 17.27
CA GLY A 50 -19.27 10.37 18.25
C GLY A 50 -18.65 9.86 19.55
N CYS A 51 -18.52 8.54 19.75
CA CYS A 51 -17.82 7.98 20.90
C CYS A 51 -16.32 7.79 20.62
N VAL A 52 -15.54 7.85 21.71
CA VAL A 52 -14.10 7.62 21.71
C VAL A 52 -13.78 6.51 22.70
N TRP A 53 -12.95 5.56 22.27
CA TRP A 53 -12.36 4.54 23.13
C TRP A 53 -10.85 4.64 23.11
N LYS A 54 -10.22 4.38 24.25
CA LYS A 54 -8.77 4.30 24.41
C LYS A 54 -8.32 2.88 24.70
N GLY A 55 -7.20 2.47 24.12
CA GLY A 55 -6.62 1.15 24.22
C GLY A 55 -6.84 0.30 22.96
N MET A 56 -6.53 -0.98 23.07
CA MET A 56 -6.54 -1.92 21.94
C MET A 56 -7.83 -2.75 21.90
N LEU A 57 -8.53 -2.72 20.77
CA LEU A 57 -9.60 -3.66 20.43
C LEU A 57 -8.98 -4.91 19.80
N CYS A 58 -9.10 -6.05 20.48
CA CYS A 58 -8.64 -7.35 19.98
C CYS A 58 -9.85 -8.19 19.55
N LEU A 59 -9.88 -8.63 18.30
CA LEU A 59 -10.98 -9.42 17.75
C LEU A 59 -10.69 -10.92 17.91
N HIS A 60 -11.69 -11.65 18.39
CA HIS A 60 -11.57 -13.09 18.68
C HIS A 60 -12.68 -13.88 18.01
N GLY A 61 -12.34 -15.09 17.54
CA GLY A 61 -13.25 -15.97 16.81
C GLY A 61 -13.27 -15.66 15.32
N ASP A 62 -13.81 -16.61 14.56
CA ASP A 62 -13.83 -16.57 13.09
C ASP A 62 -15.26 -16.33 12.59
N GLY A 63 -15.39 -15.54 11.53
CA GLY A 63 -16.58 -15.61 10.69
C GLY A 63 -16.57 -16.88 9.82
N ASP A 64 -17.39 -16.87 8.77
CA ASP A 64 -17.34 -17.87 7.70
C ASP A 64 -17.22 -17.19 6.33
N ARG A 65 -16.68 -17.91 5.34
CA ARG A 65 -16.54 -17.45 3.94
C ARG A 65 -17.83 -16.92 3.31
N PHE A 66 -19.00 -17.27 3.83
CA PHE A 66 -20.29 -16.75 3.39
C PHE A 66 -20.90 -15.71 4.33
N ASN A 67 -20.46 -15.66 5.59
CA ASN A 67 -21.00 -14.78 6.63
C ASN A 67 -19.84 -14.27 7.51
N PHE A 68 -19.18 -13.21 7.05
CA PHE A 68 -18.07 -12.61 7.77
C PHE A 68 -18.55 -12.00 9.08
N ALA A 69 -17.73 -12.13 10.13
CA ALA A 69 -17.87 -11.28 11.31
C ALA A 69 -17.48 -9.84 10.95
N GLN A 70 -18.04 -8.86 11.65
CA GLN A 70 -17.85 -7.46 11.28
C GLN A 70 -17.66 -6.55 12.49
N VAL A 71 -16.70 -5.62 12.40
CA VAL A 71 -16.69 -4.38 13.20
C VAL A 71 -17.19 -3.24 12.32
N GLY A 72 -18.09 -2.42 12.85
CA GLY A 72 -18.65 -1.28 12.13
C GLY A 72 -19.22 -0.23 13.06
N VAL A 73 -20.09 0.61 12.51
CA VAL A 73 -20.62 1.80 13.18
C VAL A 73 -22.14 1.73 13.32
N TYR A 74 -22.70 2.46 14.30
CA TYR A 74 -24.14 2.75 14.37
C TYR A 74 -24.41 4.14 14.94
N GLY A 75 -25.62 4.65 14.68
CA GLY A 75 -26.00 6.02 15.02
C GLY A 75 -25.50 7.03 13.99
N ASP A 76 -25.84 8.29 14.22
CA ASP A 76 -25.52 9.40 13.32
C ASP A 76 -24.36 10.24 13.85
N GLY A 77 -23.65 10.93 12.95
CA GLY A 77 -22.57 11.85 13.29
C GLY A 77 -21.19 11.36 12.84
N GLU A 78 -20.16 11.88 13.49
CA GLU A 78 -18.76 11.50 13.22
C GLU A 78 -18.53 10.02 13.54
N ALA A 79 -17.76 9.34 12.70
CA ALA A 79 -17.42 7.94 12.93
C ALA A 79 -16.70 7.76 14.29
N PRO A 80 -16.97 6.64 15.01
CA PRO A 80 -16.34 6.36 16.30
C PRO A 80 -14.81 6.30 16.18
N LEU A 81 -14.14 6.80 17.21
CA LEU A 81 -12.69 6.78 17.31
C LEU A 81 -12.21 5.68 18.25
N ILE A 82 -11.28 4.86 17.77
CA ILE A 82 -10.43 4.01 18.61
C ILE A 82 -9.02 4.61 18.59
N ASP A 83 -8.59 5.11 19.75
CA ASP A 83 -7.22 5.56 20.00
C ASP A 83 -6.47 4.42 20.70
N GLY A 84 -5.44 3.87 20.06
CA GLY A 84 -4.60 2.83 20.63
C GLY A 84 -3.91 3.26 21.93
N ASP A 85 -3.80 4.56 22.23
CA ASP A 85 -3.23 5.12 23.47
C ASP A 85 -1.83 4.56 23.76
N GLY A 86 -1.03 4.36 22.72
CA GLY A 86 0.30 3.77 22.83
C GLY A 86 0.28 2.27 23.10
N ALA A 87 -0.76 1.56 22.66
CA ALA A 87 -0.75 0.10 22.54
C ALA A 87 0.02 -0.37 21.29
N TYR A 88 0.18 -1.68 21.16
CA TYR A 88 0.77 -2.29 19.95
C TYR A 88 -0.05 -1.89 18.72
N ALA A 89 -1.33 -2.23 18.69
CA ALA A 89 -2.28 -1.76 17.67
C ALA A 89 -3.48 -1.06 18.33
N ALA A 90 -4.19 -0.21 17.58
CA ALA A 90 -5.52 0.23 18.01
C ALA A 90 -6.58 -0.86 17.77
N ILE A 91 -6.47 -1.57 16.65
CA ILE A 91 -7.26 -2.78 16.35
C ILE A 91 -6.32 -3.93 15.99
N LEU A 92 -6.48 -5.06 16.67
CA LEU A 92 -5.72 -6.29 16.44
C LEU A 92 -6.64 -7.43 15.99
N LEU A 93 -6.37 -7.98 14.82
CA LEU A 93 -6.89 -9.25 14.34
C LEU A 93 -5.77 -10.28 14.49
N ASP A 94 -5.80 -11.08 15.57
CA ASP A 94 -4.74 -12.04 15.88
C ASP A 94 -5.24 -13.47 15.69
N GLY A 95 -4.76 -14.12 14.63
CA GLY A 95 -5.10 -15.50 14.31
C GLY A 95 -6.57 -15.72 13.96
N VAL A 96 -7.25 -14.72 13.39
CA VAL A 96 -8.67 -14.80 13.00
C VAL A 96 -8.88 -14.73 11.48
N SER A 97 -9.97 -15.31 10.99
CA SER A 97 -10.38 -15.33 9.58
C SER A 97 -11.82 -14.80 9.39
N TYR A 98 -12.15 -14.38 8.16
CA TYR A 98 -13.49 -13.98 7.74
C TYR A 98 -14.04 -12.78 8.50
N TRP A 99 -13.27 -11.69 8.50
CA TRP A 99 -13.58 -10.44 9.20
C TRP A 99 -13.68 -9.26 8.26
N LYS A 100 -14.60 -8.33 8.58
CA LYS A 100 -14.64 -6.99 8.00
C LYS A 100 -14.46 -5.94 9.08
N VAL A 101 -13.53 -5.03 8.92
CA VAL A 101 -13.39 -3.83 9.77
C VAL A 101 -13.71 -2.63 8.89
N LYS A 102 -14.77 -1.89 9.25
CA LYS A 102 -15.34 -0.89 8.36
C LYS A 102 -15.73 0.41 9.02
N GLY A 103 -15.39 1.54 8.38
CA GLY A 103 -16.02 2.83 8.66
C GLY A 103 -15.56 3.51 9.95
N LEU A 104 -14.43 3.09 10.51
CA LEU A 104 -13.93 3.58 11.80
C LEU A 104 -12.91 4.70 11.63
N ARG A 105 -12.78 5.54 12.65
CA ARG A 105 -11.63 6.42 12.84
C ARG A 105 -10.66 5.77 13.80
N ILE A 106 -9.38 5.77 13.46
CA ILE A 106 -8.36 5.00 14.16
C ILE A 106 -7.09 5.83 14.28
N CYS A 107 -6.59 5.96 15.50
CA CYS A 107 -5.27 6.53 15.76
C CYS A 107 -4.52 5.68 16.79
N ASN A 108 -3.22 5.90 16.94
CA ASN A 108 -2.45 5.25 18.00
C ASN A 108 -1.37 6.23 18.47
N HIS A 109 -1.81 7.16 19.31
CA HIS A 109 -0.95 8.24 19.80
C HIS A 109 -0.04 7.77 20.92
N SER A 110 1.22 8.21 20.87
CA SER A 110 2.18 7.96 21.92
C SER A 110 3.26 9.03 21.93
N SER A 111 3.69 9.44 23.13
CA SER A 111 4.86 10.29 23.28
C SER A 111 6.17 9.58 22.93
N GLU A 112 6.16 8.24 22.86
CA GLU A 112 7.32 7.42 22.56
C GLU A 112 7.17 6.71 21.22
N ARG A 113 8.21 6.85 20.39
CA ARG A 113 8.37 6.11 19.15
C ARG A 113 8.66 4.64 19.44
N CYS A 114 7.79 3.75 18.95
CA CYS A 114 7.92 2.30 19.05
C CYS A 114 7.20 1.62 17.86
N VAL A 115 7.38 0.31 17.68
CA VAL A 115 6.56 -0.49 16.75
C VAL A 115 5.09 -0.39 17.15
N ARG A 116 4.30 0.30 16.32
CA ARG A 116 2.87 0.56 16.54
C ARG A 116 2.09 0.56 15.25
N GLN A 117 0.88 0.04 15.31
CA GLN A 117 -0.04 -0.02 14.18
C GLN A 117 -1.33 0.74 14.48
N GLY A 118 -2.00 1.20 13.42
CA GLY A 118 -3.43 1.51 13.51
C GLY A 118 -4.21 0.20 13.57
N ILE A 119 -4.17 -0.56 12.49
CA ILE A 119 -4.75 -1.90 12.39
C ILE A 119 -3.63 -2.92 12.13
N CYS A 120 -3.59 -3.98 12.94
CA CYS A 120 -2.70 -5.12 12.74
C CYS A 120 -3.50 -6.38 12.41
N ILE A 121 -3.15 -7.04 11.31
CA ILE A 121 -3.58 -8.40 10.96
C ILE A 121 -2.39 -9.31 11.19
N SER A 122 -2.42 -10.07 12.28
CA SER A 122 -1.46 -11.12 12.60
C SER A 122 -2.08 -12.46 12.21
N ALA A 123 -1.49 -13.14 11.23
CA ALA A 123 -2.01 -14.41 10.75
C ALA A 123 -1.89 -15.51 11.81
N LYS A 124 -2.66 -16.57 11.64
CA LYS A 124 -2.47 -17.85 12.33
C LYS A 124 -1.05 -18.37 12.03
N PRO A 125 -0.32 -18.90 13.04
CA PRO A 125 0.99 -19.49 12.82
C PRO A 125 0.95 -20.81 12.04
N GLU A 126 -0.21 -21.46 12.00
CA GLU A 126 -0.45 -22.68 11.22
C GLU A 126 -1.76 -22.55 10.45
N GLY A 127 -1.76 -23.05 9.21
CA GLY A 127 -2.88 -23.01 8.30
C GLY A 127 -3.09 -21.65 7.63
N ILE A 128 -4.20 -21.55 6.89
CA ILE A 128 -4.51 -20.37 6.09
C ILE A 128 -5.33 -19.38 6.91
N THR A 129 -4.83 -18.15 7.00
CA THR A 129 -5.62 -17.00 7.47
C THR A 129 -6.30 -16.37 6.26
N ALA A 130 -7.63 -16.31 6.27
CA ALA A 130 -8.40 -16.06 5.06
C ALA A 130 -9.48 -14.99 5.24
N GLY A 131 -9.74 -14.22 4.19
CA GLY A 131 -10.93 -13.38 4.09
C GLY A 131 -10.94 -12.25 5.11
N ILE A 132 -10.01 -11.32 5.01
CA ILE A 132 -10.00 -10.13 5.87
C ILE A 132 -10.14 -8.88 5.01
N GLU A 133 -11.16 -8.08 5.30
CA GLU A 133 -11.43 -6.81 4.63
C GLU A 133 -11.27 -5.64 5.59
N ILE A 134 -10.40 -4.70 5.26
CA ILE A 134 -10.26 -3.41 5.94
C ILE A 134 -10.73 -2.32 4.97
N SER A 135 -11.86 -1.69 5.25
CA SER A 135 -12.45 -0.74 4.31
C SER A 135 -13.10 0.50 4.89
N ASP A 136 -13.06 1.59 4.12
CA ASP A 136 -13.72 2.85 4.44
C ASP A 136 -13.32 3.43 5.82
N CYS A 137 -12.13 3.11 6.32
CA CYS A 137 -11.60 3.64 7.58
C CYS A 137 -10.74 4.90 7.36
N GLU A 138 -10.73 5.78 8.36
CA GLU A 138 -9.75 6.86 8.48
C GLU A 138 -8.71 6.44 9.52
N ILE A 139 -7.43 6.38 9.14
CA ILE A 139 -6.32 5.94 10.00
C ILE A 139 -5.27 7.04 10.02
N PHE A 140 -5.03 7.62 11.18
CA PHE A 140 -4.21 8.82 11.28
C PHE A 140 -3.37 8.85 12.56
N GLU A 141 -2.31 9.65 12.54
CA GLU A 141 -1.48 9.92 13.72
C GLU A 141 -1.06 8.64 14.48
N VAL A 142 -0.63 7.63 13.72
CA VAL A 142 -0.03 6.41 14.26
C VAL A 142 1.44 6.73 14.59
N ASP A 143 1.75 6.87 15.88
CA ASP A 143 3.07 7.20 16.41
C ASP A 143 4.04 6.01 16.38
N GLY A 144 4.17 5.38 15.21
CA GLY A 144 5.01 4.21 14.96
C GLY A 144 6.51 4.52 14.82
N GLU A 145 7.29 3.45 14.67
CA GLU A 145 8.71 3.48 14.33
C GLU A 145 8.92 3.83 12.85
N ASN A 146 9.97 4.62 12.59
CA ASN A 146 10.40 5.04 11.26
C ASN A 146 11.93 5.05 11.08
N ARG A 147 12.66 4.57 12.10
CA ARG A 147 14.08 4.28 12.00
C ARG A 147 14.32 2.99 11.25
N ARG A 148 15.29 3.03 10.35
CA ARG A 148 15.79 1.87 9.61
C ARG A 148 16.77 1.06 10.43
N ALA A 149 17.77 1.74 10.99
CA ALA A 149 18.88 1.15 11.72
C ALA A 149 18.48 0.76 13.15
N MET A 150 17.59 -0.21 13.26
CA MET A 150 17.10 -0.77 14.52
C MET A 150 17.34 -2.29 14.55
N PRO A 151 17.33 -2.91 15.75
CA PRO A 151 17.29 -4.36 15.85
C PRO A 151 16.14 -4.96 15.03
N ALA A 152 16.30 -6.22 14.62
CA ALA A 152 15.24 -6.96 13.93
C ALA A 152 13.93 -6.90 14.73
N TYR A 153 12.81 -6.80 14.02
CA TYR A 153 11.46 -6.68 14.59
C TYR A 153 11.17 -5.36 15.33
N GLN A 154 12.07 -4.37 15.23
CA GLN A 154 11.97 -3.08 15.92
C GLN A 154 12.23 -1.87 15.03
N SER A 155 12.32 -2.04 13.71
CA SER A 155 12.47 -0.94 12.75
C SER A 155 11.14 -0.56 12.10
N MET A 156 11.18 0.44 11.21
CA MET A 156 10.05 0.85 10.35
C MET A 156 9.38 -0.29 9.56
N TYR A 157 10.06 -1.44 9.45
CA TYR A 157 9.61 -2.58 8.65
C TYR A 157 8.67 -3.54 9.40
N TRP A 158 8.39 -3.31 10.69
CA TRP A 158 7.50 -4.19 11.46
C TRP A 158 6.26 -3.45 11.98
N ASN A 159 5.87 -2.39 11.28
CA ASN A 159 4.66 -1.62 11.55
C ASN A 159 4.13 -0.91 10.30
N GLY A 160 2.97 -0.26 10.47
CA GLY A 160 2.28 0.50 9.44
C GLY A 160 0.95 1.01 9.97
N ALA A 161 0.30 1.93 9.24
CA ALA A 161 -1.08 2.31 9.55
C ALA A 161 -2.01 1.09 9.44
N VAL A 162 -1.84 0.30 8.37
CA VAL A 162 -2.33 -1.08 8.25
C VAL A 162 -1.13 -1.99 8.07
N TYR A 163 -0.91 -2.89 9.02
CA TYR A 163 0.17 -3.87 9.00
C TYR A 163 -0.41 -5.28 8.94
N VAL A 164 0.03 -6.07 7.96
CA VAL A 164 -0.39 -7.45 7.78
C VAL A 164 0.85 -8.32 7.85
N THR A 165 0.86 -9.26 8.79
CA THR A 165 2.01 -10.12 9.02
C THR A 165 1.60 -11.58 9.19
N PHE A 166 2.33 -12.48 8.55
CA PHE A 166 2.34 -13.89 8.92
C PHE A 166 3.48 -14.17 9.91
N PRO A 167 3.23 -14.76 11.10
CA PRO A 167 4.30 -15.04 12.05
C PRO A 167 5.22 -16.15 11.55
N GLY A 168 6.53 -15.93 11.55
CA GLY A 168 7.51 -16.86 10.99
C GLY A 168 7.56 -16.87 9.45
N ARG A 169 7.73 -18.07 8.87
CA ARG A 169 7.86 -18.31 7.42
C ARG A 169 6.62 -18.94 6.84
N THR A 170 6.24 -18.46 5.66
CA THR A 170 5.07 -18.95 4.93
C THR A 170 5.38 -20.22 4.15
N SER A 171 4.32 -20.98 3.86
CA SER A 171 4.36 -22.18 3.04
C SER A 171 3.10 -22.28 2.18
N ALA A 172 3.03 -23.28 1.30
CA ALA A 172 1.80 -23.57 0.57
C ALA A 172 0.62 -23.96 1.49
N GLN A 173 0.90 -24.41 2.73
CA GLN A 173 -0.11 -24.79 3.73
C GLN A 173 -0.42 -23.63 4.69
N ASP A 174 0.55 -22.75 4.92
CA ASP A 174 0.52 -21.73 5.98
C ASP A 174 0.79 -20.35 5.36
N HIS A 175 -0.28 -19.61 5.07
CA HIS A 175 -0.19 -18.32 4.40
C HIS A 175 -1.46 -17.47 4.57
N LEU A 176 -1.37 -16.21 4.17
CA LEU A 176 -2.51 -15.31 4.00
C LEU A 176 -3.23 -15.56 2.67
N HIS A 177 -4.56 -15.58 2.69
CA HIS A 177 -5.41 -15.68 1.51
C HIS A 177 -6.52 -14.63 1.56
N ASP A 178 -6.83 -13.97 0.45
CA ASP A 178 -8.00 -13.07 0.35
C ASP A 178 -7.97 -11.94 1.40
N ILE A 179 -6.86 -11.17 1.39
CA ILE A 179 -6.68 -9.98 2.22
C ILE A 179 -6.95 -8.74 1.37
N VAL A 180 -7.97 -7.97 1.72
CA VAL A 180 -8.41 -6.79 0.97
C VAL A 180 -8.31 -5.55 1.85
N ILE A 181 -7.50 -4.60 1.42
CA ILE A 181 -7.36 -3.29 2.07
C ILE A 181 -7.84 -2.24 1.07
N SER A 182 -9.00 -1.64 1.30
CA SER A 182 -9.63 -0.80 0.28
C SER A 182 -10.34 0.45 0.76
N ASN A 183 -10.26 1.52 -0.02
CA ASN A 183 -10.98 2.79 0.23
C ASN A 183 -10.71 3.41 1.60
N ASN A 184 -9.54 3.14 2.19
CA ASN A 184 -9.14 3.77 3.45
C ASN A 184 -8.49 5.12 3.18
N TYR A 185 -8.67 6.05 4.10
CA TYR A 185 -7.90 7.29 4.16
C TYR A 185 -6.84 7.18 5.25
N ILE A 186 -5.58 7.15 4.86
CA ILE A 186 -4.42 7.04 5.74
C ILE A 186 -3.64 8.34 5.66
N HIS A 187 -3.46 9.05 6.77
CA HIS A 187 -2.71 10.30 6.74
C HIS A 187 -1.95 10.61 8.03
N ASP A 188 -0.85 11.34 7.91
CA ASP A 188 -0.07 11.81 9.06
C ASP A 188 0.43 10.68 9.97
N VAL A 189 0.85 9.55 9.38
CA VAL A 189 1.36 8.40 10.12
C VAL A 189 2.89 8.41 10.14
N ARG A 190 3.52 8.25 11.32
CA ARG A 190 4.99 8.29 11.42
C ARG A 190 5.65 7.09 10.73
N THR A 191 4.93 5.99 10.57
CA THR A 191 5.40 4.75 9.92
C THR A 191 4.97 4.70 8.45
N SER A 192 5.00 3.51 7.83
CA SER A 192 4.52 3.27 6.47
C SER A 192 3.00 3.29 6.43
N GLY A 193 2.42 3.56 5.26
CA GLY A 193 0.96 3.54 5.09
C GLY A 193 0.40 2.11 5.23
N ILE A 194 0.65 1.28 4.22
CA ILE A 194 0.18 -0.11 4.18
C ILE A 194 1.39 -1.03 3.99
N ARG A 195 1.49 -2.07 4.83
CA ARG A 195 2.51 -3.10 4.66
C ARG A 195 1.90 -4.49 4.79
N VAL A 196 2.18 -5.35 3.81
CA VAL A 196 1.83 -6.77 3.82
C VAL A 196 3.09 -7.59 3.67
N ASN A 197 3.37 -8.47 4.63
CA ASN A 197 4.56 -9.32 4.62
C ASN A 197 4.39 -10.57 5.49
N GLN A 198 5.42 -11.43 5.50
CA GLN A 198 5.67 -12.35 6.61
C GLN A 198 6.69 -11.74 7.59
N GLN A 199 6.78 -12.27 8.82
CA GLN A 199 7.65 -11.74 9.86
C GLN A 199 9.13 -11.87 9.49
N GLU A 200 9.55 -13.04 8.98
CA GLU A 200 10.90 -13.24 8.49
C GLU A 200 11.09 -12.55 7.12
N ASP A 201 11.78 -11.40 7.17
CA ASP A 201 12.01 -10.54 6.03
C ASP A 201 13.25 -10.98 5.21
N PHE A 202 13.36 -10.47 3.98
CA PHE A 202 14.49 -10.74 3.08
C PHE A 202 14.63 -12.23 2.70
N ILE A 203 13.49 -12.90 2.48
CA ILE A 203 13.39 -14.31 2.10
C ILE A 203 12.47 -14.46 0.87
N ASN A 204 12.85 -15.33 -0.07
CA ASN A 204 12.14 -15.54 -1.34
C ASN A 204 10.99 -16.56 -1.24
N ASP A 205 10.30 -16.63 -0.10
CA ASP A 205 9.11 -17.47 0.08
C ASP A 205 7.89 -16.68 -0.41
N ILE A 206 7.18 -17.21 -1.41
CA ILE A 206 6.09 -16.51 -2.11
C ILE A 206 4.84 -17.40 -2.07
N HIS A 207 3.96 -17.17 -1.10
CA HIS A 207 2.82 -18.05 -0.84
C HIS A 207 1.50 -17.33 -0.58
N HIS A 208 1.51 -16.04 -0.22
CA HIS A 208 0.28 -15.30 0.00
C HIS A 208 -0.50 -15.18 -1.31
N THR A 209 -1.81 -15.31 -1.27
CA THR A 209 -2.66 -15.32 -2.48
C THR A 209 -3.84 -14.38 -2.35
N HIS A 210 -4.28 -13.80 -3.46
CA HIS A 210 -5.42 -12.87 -3.51
C HIS A 210 -5.30 -11.68 -2.54
N VAL A 211 -4.10 -11.11 -2.43
CA VAL A 211 -3.89 -9.84 -1.71
C VAL A 211 -4.24 -8.68 -2.63
N VAL A 212 -5.14 -7.80 -2.17
CA VAL A 212 -5.59 -6.63 -2.93
C VAL A 212 -5.50 -5.37 -2.09
N VAL A 213 -4.73 -4.40 -2.58
CA VAL A 213 -4.64 -3.04 -2.00
C VAL A 213 -5.22 -2.07 -3.02
N ARG A 214 -6.42 -1.53 -2.77
CA ARG A 214 -7.11 -0.72 -3.79
C ARG A 214 -7.87 0.50 -3.31
N GLY A 215 -7.86 1.57 -4.10
CA GLY A 215 -8.69 2.75 -3.83
C GLY A 215 -8.32 3.51 -2.55
N ASN A 216 -7.19 3.20 -1.91
CA ASN A 216 -6.76 3.86 -0.68
C ASN A 216 -6.13 5.22 -1.02
N ARG A 217 -6.32 6.21 -0.14
CA ARG A 217 -5.59 7.48 -0.17
C ARG A 217 -4.61 7.47 1.00
N ILE A 218 -3.31 7.54 0.71
CA ILE A 218 -2.21 7.54 1.67
C ILE A 218 -1.48 8.86 1.55
N GLU A 219 -1.35 9.62 2.64
CA GLU A 219 -0.71 10.93 2.64
C GLU A 219 0.25 11.12 3.81
N ARG A 220 1.41 11.71 3.55
CA ARG A 220 2.36 12.15 4.59
C ARG A 220 2.75 11.04 5.56
N THR A 221 3.25 9.93 5.03
CA THR A 221 3.87 8.86 5.83
C THR A 221 5.25 9.29 6.33
N GLY A 222 5.77 8.66 7.38
CA GLY A 222 7.16 8.87 7.80
C GLY A 222 8.16 7.88 7.20
N SER A 223 7.67 6.83 6.55
CA SER A 223 8.43 5.94 5.67
C SER A 223 7.66 5.68 4.37
N ASP A 224 7.67 4.46 3.83
CA ASP A 224 7.03 4.11 2.56
C ASP A 224 5.51 4.33 2.52
N GLY A 225 4.95 4.46 1.32
CA GLY A 225 3.50 4.50 1.12
C GLY A 225 2.86 3.11 1.25
N VAL A 226 3.17 2.22 0.30
CA VAL A 226 2.62 0.86 0.23
C VAL A 226 3.73 -0.15 -0.06
N ILE A 227 3.79 -1.20 0.76
CA ILE A 227 4.70 -2.35 0.59
C ILE A 227 3.88 -3.62 0.53
N VAL A 228 4.00 -4.40 -0.55
CA VAL A 228 3.38 -5.73 -0.65
C VAL A 228 4.44 -6.79 -0.91
N ALA A 229 4.58 -7.73 0.02
CA ALA A 229 5.60 -8.76 0.00
C ALA A 229 5.03 -10.19 0.02
N ASN A 230 5.83 -11.16 -0.43
CA ASN A 230 5.55 -12.61 -0.30
C ASN A 230 4.27 -13.09 -1.00
N CYS A 231 3.78 -12.32 -1.98
CA CYS A 231 2.48 -12.53 -2.64
C CYS A 231 2.59 -13.08 -4.06
N ILE A 232 1.71 -14.03 -4.39
CA ILE A 232 1.42 -14.47 -5.75
C ILE A 232 0.29 -13.61 -6.32
N SER A 233 0.58 -12.96 -7.45
CA SER A 233 -0.29 -12.10 -8.22
C SER A 233 -1.07 -11.06 -7.40
N PRO A 234 -0.41 -10.28 -6.52
CA PRO A 234 -1.09 -9.20 -5.80
C PRO A 234 -1.60 -8.13 -6.77
N LEU A 235 -2.73 -7.52 -6.42
CA LEU A 235 -3.31 -6.39 -7.13
C LEU A 235 -3.17 -5.12 -6.30
N ILE A 236 -2.40 -4.15 -6.81
CA ILE A 236 -2.25 -2.82 -6.21
C ILE A 236 -2.87 -1.82 -7.18
N ASP A 237 -4.09 -1.37 -6.87
CA ASP A 237 -4.96 -0.73 -7.85
C ASP A 237 -5.59 0.58 -7.40
N SER A 238 -5.49 1.64 -8.20
CA SER A 238 -6.25 2.88 -7.99
C SER A 238 -6.00 3.54 -6.63
N ASN A 239 -4.81 3.33 -6.04
CA ASN A 239 -4.41 4.01 -4.81
C ASN A 239 -3.81 5.38 -5.14
N VAL A 240 -3.99 6.34 -4.24
CA VAL A 240 -3.32 7.64 -4.26
C VAL A 240 -2.31 7.66 -3.13
N CYS A 241 -1.03 7.89 -3.42
CA CYS A 241 0.04 7.95 -2.44
C CYS A 241 0.80 9.26 -2.59
N PHE A 242 0.64 10.17 -1.63
CA PHE A 242 1.23 11.49 -1.66
C PHE A 242 2.16 11.74 -0.48
N ASP A 243 3.27 12.42 -0.76
CA ASP A 243 4.17 12.93 0.26
C ASP A 243 4.74 11.80 1.15
N ALA A 244 5.07 10.65 0.53
CA ALA A 244 5.71 9.55 1.25
C ALA A 244 7.07 10.01 1.82
N GLY A 245 7.32 9.71 3.10
CA GLY A 245 8.48 10.21 3.84
C GLY A 245 8.35 11.65 4.38
N ALA A 246 7.20 12.33 4.24
CA ALA A 246 7.00 13.68 4.79
C ALA A 246 7.31 13.79 6.29
N LEU A 247 7.07 12.72 7.06
CA LEU A 247 7.34 12.66 8.50
C LEU A 247 8.66 11.94 8.84
N GLY A 248 9.46 11.60 7.82
CA GLY A 248 10.77 10.96 7.95
C GLY A 248 11.94 11.94 7.87
N THR A 249 13.13 11.45 8.20
CA THR A 249 14.39 12.18 8.08
C THR A 249 15.44 11.31 7.41
N LEU A 250 16.48 11.93 6.85
CA LEU A 250 17.62 11.21 6.30
C LEU A 250 18.28 10.28 7.33
N GLU A 251 18.43 10.76 8.57
CA GLU A 251 19.07 10.01 9.66
C GLU A 251 18.28 8.77 10.07
N ASP A 252 16.96 8.92 10.24
CA ASP A 252 16.12 7.82 10.69
C ASP A 252 15.75 6.87 9.54
N THR A 253 15.30 7.41 8.41
CA THR A 253 14.53 6.65 7.42
C THR A 253 15.38 6.14 6.25
N GLN A 254 16.36 6.91 5.78
CA GLN A 254 17.37 6.55 4.76
C GLN A 254 16.85 6.19 3.35
N LEU A 255 16.04 5.15 3.16
CA LEU A 255 15.57 4.66 1.85
C LEU A 255 14.09 4.29 1.90
N ILE A 256 13.31 4.83 0.95
CA ILE A 256 11.86 4.60 0.83
C ILE A 256 11.43 4.67 -0.64
N ALA A 257 10.26 4.12 -0.94
CA ALA A 257 9.53 4.40 -2.18
C ALA A 257 8.04 4.68 -1.91
N GLY A 258 7.34 5.18 -2.92
CA GLY A 258 5.90 5.40 -2.85
C GLY A 258 5.13 4.08 -2.75
N ILE A 259 5.15 3.28 -3.83
CA ILE A 259 4.46 1.99 -3.91
C ILE A 259 5.40 0.93 -4.48
N TRP A 260 5.62 -0.16 -3.75
CA TRP A 260 6.59 -1.16 -4.17
C TRP A 260 6.28 -2.58 -3.71
N VAL A 261 6.98 -3.53 -4.33
CA VAL A 261 6.84 -4.96 -4.10
C VAL A 261 8.19 -5.65 -3.91
N CYS A 262 8.24 -6.68 -3.07
CA CYS A 262 9.40 -7.56 -2.89
C CYS A 262 8.94 -8.99 -2.64
N ALA A 263 9.74 -9.99 -2.99
CA ALA A 263 9.36 -11.40 -2.88
C ALA A 263 7.93 -11.68 -3.42
N THR A 264 7.53 -11.01 -4.50
CA THR A 264 6.24 -11.27 -5.16
C THR A 264 6.42 -12.07 -6.43
N ARG A 265 5.36 -12.72 -6.92
CA ARG A 265 5.32 -13.29 -8.27
C ARG A 265 4.17 -12.66 -9.04
N ASP A 266 4.42 -12.21 -10.27
CA ASP A 266 3.39 -11.71 -11.19
C ASP A 266 2.52 -10.56 -10.63
N ALA A 267 3.15 -9.62 -9.91
CA ALA A 267 2.44 -8.48 -9.31
C ALA A 267 1.88 -7.54 -10.39
N LEU A 268 0.66 -7.04 -10.16
CA LEU A 268 0.00 -6.04 -11.01
C LEU A 268 -0.25 -4.75 -10.24
N ILE A 269 0.50 -3.71 -10.61
CA ILE A 269 0.43 -2.36 -10.07
C ILE A 269 -0.21 -1.46 -11.11
N GLN A 270 -1.44 -1.02 -10.89
CA GLN A 270 -2.18 -0.27 -11.92
C GLN A 270 -3.07 0.87 -11.43
N ARG A 271 -3.27 1.87 -12.29
CA ARG A 271 -4.14 3.04 -12.04
C ARG A 271 -3.80 3.82 -10.76
N ASN A 272 -2.62 3.63 -10.19
CA ASN A 272 -2.21 4.36 -9.00
C ASN A 272 -1.74 5.76 -9.36
N GLU A 273 -1.89 6.69 -8.43
CA GLU A 273 -1.33 8.05 -8.49
C GLU A 273 -0.32 8.22 -7.36
N VAL A 274 0.96 8.45 -7.70
CA VAL A 274 2.03 8.58 -6.70
C VAL A 274 2.78 9.90 -6.90
N ALA A 275 2.86 10.71 -5.85
CA ALA A 275 3.48 12.03 -5.99
C ALA A 275 4.25 12.51 -4.77
N ARG A 276 5.29 13.30 -5.03
CA ARG A 276 6.09 13.98 -4.00
C ARG A 276 6.68 13.03 -2.97
N THR A 277 6.99 11.79 -3.36
CA THR A 277 7.84 10.93 -2.53
C THR A 277 9.17 11.63 -2.27
N ARG A 278 9.55 11.74 -0.99
CA ARG A 278 10.79 12.39 -0.60
C ARG A 278 11.98 11.48 -0.88
N MET A 279 13.06 12.10 -1.33
CA MET A 279 14.36 11.46 -1.47
C MET A 279 15.16 11.69 -0.19
N PHE A 280 15.68 10.61 0.34
CA PHE A 280 16.63 10.64 1.45
C PHE A 280 18.03 10.35 0.91
N GLU A 281 18.49 9.10 0.94
CA GLU A 281 19.76 8.71 0.33
C GLU A 281 19.59 8.52 -1.20
N ASN A 282 19.41 7.27 -1.65
CA ASN A 282 19.42 6.93 -3.08
C ASN A 282 18.07 6.49 -3.65
N ASP A 283 17.03 6.43 -2.82
CA ASP A 283 15.68 6.05 -3.24
C ASP A 283 14.75 7.28 -3.27
N GLY A 284 13.44 7.09 -3.10
CA GLY A 284 12.43 8.14 -3.18
C GLY A 284 11.64 8.14 -4.50
N THR A 285 11.62 7.01 -5.20
CA THR A 285 10.88 6.84 -6.45
C THR A 285 9.39 6.70 -6.21
N ALA A 286 8.60 6.92 -7.28
CA ALA A 286 7.18 6.60 -7.28
C ALA A 286 6.94 5.09 -7.08
N PHE A 287 7.68 4.28 -7.85
CA PHE A 287 7.54 2.84 -7.90
C PHE A 287 8.88 2.12 -7.71
N ASP A 288 8.83 0.87 -7.26
CA ASP A 288 10.00 0.01 -7.12
C ASP A 288 9.63 -1.47 -7.32
N THR A 289 10.50 -2.18 -8.06
CA THR A 289 10.54 -3.64 -8.08
C THR A 289 11.77 -4.10 -7.31
N ASP A 290 11.55 -4.67 -6.13
CA ASP A 290 12.62 -4.97 -5.20
C ASP A 290 12.95 -6.48 -5.16
N TRP A 291 13.89 -6.83 -4.29
CA TRP A 291 14.49 -8.12 -4.04
C TRP A 291 13.49 -9.28 -4.01
N GLY A 292 13.98 -10.47 -4.38
CA GLY A 292 13.21 -11.71 -4.27
C GLY A 292 12.02 -11.89 -5.23
N THR A 293 11.70 -10.85 -6.00
CA THR A 293 10.59 -10.86 -6.97
C THR A 293 10.82 -11.88 -8.09
N ALA A 294 9.76 -12.61 -8.46
CA ALA A 294 9.72 -13.66 -9.47
C ALA A 294 8.66 -13.36 -10.55
N GLY A 295 8.69 -14.13 -11.64
CA GLY A 295 7.74 -14.00 -12.74
C GLY A 295 7.86 -12.65 -13.44
N THR A 296 6.72 -12.11 -13.88
CA THR A 296 6.66 -10.83 -14.58
C THR A 296 5.88 -9.79 -13.77
N THR A 297 6.57 -8.77 -13.25
CA THR A 297 5.93 -7.63 -12.57
C THR A 297 5.43 -6.61 -13.61
N VAL A 298 4.21 -6.11 -13.44
CA VAL A 298 3.59 -5.16 -14.38
C VAL A 298 3.16 -3.87 -13.68
N PHE A 299 3.68 -2.74 -14.17
CA PHE A 299 3.19 -1.40 -13.86
C PHE A 299 2.41 -0.86 -15.07
N GLN A 300 1.10 -0.64 -14.91
CA GLN A 300 0.29 -0.11 -16.01
C GLN A 300 -0.76 0.94 -15.62
N TYR A 301 -0.97 1.92 -16.51
CA TYR A 301 -1.98 2.97 -16.30
C TYR A 301 -1.73 3.83 -15.06
N ASN A 302 -0.52 3.82 -14.52
CA ASN A 302 -0.19 4.63 -13.34
C ASN A 302 0.14 6.06 -13.76
N TYR A 303 -0.09 6.98 -12.84
CA TYR A 303 0.31 8.37 -12.92
C TYR A 303 1.29 8.66 -11.79
N SER A 304 2.43 9.27 -12.11
CA SER A 304 3.36 9.74 -11.11
C SER A 304 3.78 11.16 -11.41
N HIS A 305 3.99 11.94 -10.34
CA HIS A 305 4.50 13.28 -10.54
C HIS A 305 5.28 13.85 -9.36
N ASP A 306 6.29 14.66 -9.69
CA ASP A 306 7.07 15.43 -8.73
C ASP A 306 7.71 14.56 -7.61
N ASN A 307 7.97 13.26 -7.86
CA ASN A 307 8.67 12.39 -6.92
C ASN A 307 10.17 12.70 -6.96
N GLU A 308 10.80 12.99 -5.83
CA GLU A 308 12.19 13.49 -5.79
C GLU A 308 13.21 12.46 -6.30
N GLY A 309 12.97 11.16 -6.05
CA GLY A 309 13.86 10.07 -6.45
C GLY A 309 13.61 9.52 -7.86
N GLY A 310 12.54 9.94 -8.53
CA GLY A 310 12.22 9.56 -9.91
C GLY A 310 11.04 8.61 -10.07
N PHE A 311 10.93 8.03 -11.26
CA PHE A 311 9.77 7.20 -11.61
C PHE A 311 9.86 5.79 -11.02
N TRP A 312 10.92 5.05 -11.34
CA TRP A 312 11.02 3.64 -10.97
C TRP A 312 12.42 3.26 -10.47
N LEU A 313 12.45 2.35 -9.49
CA LEU A 313 13.66 1.76 -8.92
C LEU A 313 13.73 0.28 -9.30
N ASP A 314 14.93 -0.16 -9.70
CA ASP A 314 15.28 -1.58 -9.85
C ASP A 314 16.18 -1.98 -8.68
N CYS A 315 15.68 -2.84 -7.80
CA CYS A 315 16.47 -3.34 -6.67
C CYS A 315 16.59 -4.89 -6.69
N MET A 316 16.26 -5.52 -7.82
CA MET A 316 16.07 -6.98 -7.93
C MET A 316 17.35 -7.83 -7.84
N LYS A 317 18.55 -7.23 -7.94
CA LYS A 317 19.82 -7.98 -7.76
C LYS A 317 20.07 -8.33 -6.30
N LEU A 318 19.55 -7.54 -5.37
CA LEU A 318 19.54 -7.91 -3.95
C LEU A 318 18.68 -9.17 -3.80
N ASN A 319 19.23 -10.21 -3.17
CA ASN A 319 18.55 -11.50 -2.99
C ASN A 319 17.85 -12.03 -4.26
N HIS A 320 18.53 -11.94 -5.40
CA HIS A 320 17.95 -12.24 -6.71
C HIS A 320 17.25 -13.60 -6.76
N ASN A 321 16.01 -13.58 -7.22
CA ASN A 321 15.22 -14.77 -7.49
C ASN A 321 15.35 -15.16 -8.96
N ARG A 322 15.80 -16.39 -9.24
CA ARG A 322 16.06 -16.89 -10.60
C ARG A 322 14.81 -17.05 -11.45
N ASP A 323 13.65 -17.11 -10.80
CA ASP A 323 12.36 -17.14 -11.48
C ASP A 323 11.92 -15.75 -11.95
N CYS A 324 12.69 -14.69 -11.65
CA CYS A 324 12.42 -13.35 -12.18
C CYS A 324 12.63 -13.33 -13.69
N GLU A 325 11.58 -12.99 -14.44
CA GLU A 325 11.63 -12.93 -15.90
C GLU A 325 11.92 -11.52 -16.38
N LYS A 326 11.11 -10.55 -15.92
CA LYS A 326 11.21 -9.14 -16.33
C LYS A 326 10.26 -8.24 -15.52
N THR A 327 10.48 -6.93 -15.64
CA THR A 327 9.46 -5.92 -15.31
C THR A 327 8.90 -5.31 -16.60
N ILE A 328 7.58 -5.14 -16.66
CA ILE A 328 6.89 -4.45 -17.75
C ILE A 328 6.32 -3.13 -17.21
N LEU A 329 6.74 -2.01 -17.78
CA LEU A 329 6.22 -0.68 -17.47
C LEU A 329 5.53 -0.14 -18.73
N ARG A 330 4.19 -0.09 -18.72
CA ARG A 330 3.42 0.28 -19.90
C ARG A 330 2.27 1.23 -19.61
N TYR A 331 1.98 2.12 -20.54
CA TYR A 331 0.83 3.03 -20.40
C TYR A 331 0.89 3.85 -19.11
N ASN A 332 2.08 4.23 -18.64
CA ASN A 332 2.22 5.10 -17.48
C ASN A 332 2.47 6.53 -17.94
N ILE A 333 2.09 7.49 -17.09
CA ILE A 333 2.39 8.90 -17.27
C ILE A 333 3.28 9.31 -16.10
N SER A 334 4.51 9.72 -16.39
CA SER A 334 5.45 10.30 -15.41
C SER A 334 5.66 11.78 -15.76
N MET A 335 5.30 12.65 -14.81
CA MET A 335 5.34 14.10 -14.96
C MET A 335 6.26 14.73 -13.93
N ARG A 336 7.40 15.26 -14.36
CA ARG A 336 8.36 15.96 -13.49
C ARG A 336 8.88 15.11 -12.33
N ASP A 337 8.85 13.79 -12.45
CA ASP A 337 9.59 12.93 -11.52
C ASP A 337 11.09 13.24 -11.64
N GLY A 338 11.73 13.49 -10.50
CA GLY A 338 13.12 13.92 -10.37
C GLY A 338 14.12 12.82 -10.71
N ARG A 339 15.42 13.11 -10.54
CA ARG A 339 16.57 12.20 -10.72
C ARG A 339 16.68 11.52 -12.11
N GLY A 340 15.77 10.61 -12.43
CA GLY A 340 15.70 9.89 -13.70
C GLY A 340 14.45 9.04 -13.86
N ILE A 341 14.34 8.38 -15.01
CA ILE A 341 13.26 7.43 -15.31
C ILE A 341 13.44 6.13 -14.50
N ALA A 342 14.67 5.61 -14.48
CA ALA A 342 15.07 4.50 -13.64
C ALA A 342 16.26 4.90 -12.75
N VAL A 343 16.36 4.34 -11.55
CA VAL A 343 17.49 4.62 -10.64
C VAL A 343 18.68 3.70 -10.91
N TYR A 344 18.46 2.39 -11.00
CA TYR A 344 19.48 1.38 -11.29
C TYR A 344 19.07 0.50 -12.47
N ASP A 345 20.05 -0.15 -13.10
CA ASP A 345 19.86 -1.31 -13.97
C ASP A 345 20.56 -2.51 -13.32
N GLN A 346 19.78 -3.38 -12.68
CA GLN A 346 20.33 -4.48 -11.89
C GLN A 346 20.50 -5.78 -12.69
N GLY A 347 20.44 -5.71 -14.03
CA GLY A 347 20.69 -6.86 -14.90
C GLY A 347 19.45 -7.66 -15.30
N ILE A 348 18.25 -7.18 -14.97
CA ILE A 348 16.98 -7.81 -15.33
C ILE A 348 16.33 -7.02 -16.45
N LEU A 349 15.73 -7.73 -17.41
CA LEU A 349 15.04 -7.10 -18.53
C LEU A 349 13.89 -6.22 -18.02
N ALA A 350 13.88 -4.96 -18.43
CA ALA A 350 12.74 -4.06 -18.26
C ALA A 350 12.20 -3.62 -19.62
N GLU A 351 10.92 -3.94 -19.88
CA GLU A 351 10.22 -3.56 -21.11
C GLU A 351 9.35 -2.33 -20.85
N TRP A 352 9.61 -1.27 -21.60
CA TRP A 352 8.96 0.03 -21.44
C TRP A 352 8.20 0.37 -22.71
N TYR A 353 6.87 0.44 -22.68
CA TYR A 353 6.13 0.82 -23.88
C TYR A 353 4.83 1.57 -23.69
N GLY A 354 4.54 2.46 -24.63
CA GLY A 354 3.35 3.29 -24.57
C GLY A 354 3.31 4.19 -23.33
N ASN A 355 4.45 4.56 -22.74
CA ASN A 355 4.50 5.50 -21.63
C ASN A 355 4.66 6.93 -22.13
N LEU A 356 4.30 7.91 -21.29
CA LEU A 356 4.69 9.30 -21.44
C LEU A 356 5.65 9.68 -20.31
N PHE A 357 6.81 10.20 -20.68
CA PHE A 357 7.76 10.83 -19.75
C PHE A 357 7.86 12.31 -20.09
N TYR A 358 7.48 13.18 -19.16
CA TYR A 358 7.58 14.62 -19.31
C TYR A 358 8.46 15.20 -18.21
N ASN A 359 9.48 15.96 -18.61
CA ASN A 359 10.27 16.73 -17.67
C ASN A 359 10.83 18.00 -18.31
N GLU A 360 10.77 19.10 -17.58
CA GLU A 360 11.32 20.40 -17.98
C GLU A 360 12.80 20.54 -17.61
N ASN A 361 13.25 19.74 -16.64
CA ASN A 361 14.64 19.67 -16.20
C ASN A 361 15.37 18.51 -16.89
N PRO A 362 16.72 18.52 -16.91
CA PRO A 362 17.49 17.37 -17.34
C PRO A 362 17.13 16.14 -16.49
N ILE A 363 16.92 15.00 -17.16
CA ILE A 363 16.72 13.70 -16.53
C ILE A 363 17.65 12.67 -17.15
N GLN A 364 18.04 11.69 -16.35
CA GLN A 364 18.74 10.50 -16.83
C GLN A 364 17.73 9.40 -17.17
N ILE A 365 18.07 8.55 -18.13
CA ILE A 365 17.27 7.35 -18.40
C ILE A 365 17.48 6.35 -17.25
N CYS A 366 18.73 6.14 -16.85
CA CYS A 366 19.15 5.36 -15.70
C CYS A 366 20.18 6.17 -14.88
N CYS A 367 19.98 6.30 -13.57
CA CYS A 367 20.78 7.24 -12.78
C CYS A 367 22.20 6.74 -12.50
N PHE A 368 22.35 5.46 -12.14
CA PHE A 368 23.61 4.89 -11.67
C PHE A 368 24.27 3.91 -12.64
N ASP A 369 23.56 3.53 -13.69
CA ASP A 369 24.03 2.60 -14.72
C ASP A 369 23.69 3.16 -16.11
N GLU A 370 23.90 2.36 -17.15
CA GLU A 370 23.69 2.75 -18.55
C GLU A 370 22.37 2.23 -19.14
N GLY A 371 21.56 1.48 -18.38
CA GLY A 371 20.29 0.93 -18.84
C GLY A 371 20.39 -0.12 -19.94
N GLU A 372 21.50 -0.89 -20.00
CA GLU A 372 21.75 -1.92 -21.03
C GLU A 372 20.63 -2.98 -21.11
N ASN A 373 19.91 -3.24 -20.02
CA ASN A 373 18.81 -4.21 -19.98
C ASN A 373 17.42 -3.58 -20.20
N PHE A 374 17.36 -2.31 -20.57
CA PHE A 374 16.09 -1.62 -20.82
C PHE A 374 15.76 -1.61 -22.30
N HIS A 375 14.50 -1.93 -22.61
CA HIS A 375 13.94 -1.80 -23.96
C HIS A 375 12.76 -0.84 -23.97
N PHE A 376 12.98 0.35 -24.51
CA PHE A 376 11.96 1.37 -24.72
C PHE A 376 11.38 1.26 -26.13
N ALA A 377 10.10 0.93 -26.24
CA ALA A 377 9.37 0.85 -27.50
C ALA A 377 8.09 1.72 -27.50
N ASN A 378 7.85 2.53 -28.53
CA ASN A 378 6.59 3.30 -28.67
C ASN A 378 6.25 4.20 -27.47
N ASN A 379 7.25 4.74 -26.78
CA ASN A 379 7.05 5.73 -25.70
C ASN A 379 7.06 7.15 -26.27
N VAL A 380 6.53 8.09 -25.48
CA VAL A 380 6.61 9.52 -25.73
C VAL A 380 7.53 10.15 -24.70
N PHE A 381 8.60 10.78 -25.15
CA PHE A 381 9.53 11.53 -24.32
C PHE A 381 9.40 13.02 -24.62
N CYS A 382 8.84 13.77 -23.68
CA CYS A 382 8.77 15.22 -23.68
C CYS A 382 9.81 15.78 -22.68
N VAL A 383 11.08 15.64 -23.03
CA VAL A 383 12.25 15.92 -22.17
C VAL A 383 13.15 16.98 -22.81
N LEU A 384 14.20 17.45 -22.13
CA LEU A 384 15.15 18.38 -22.78
C LEU A 384 15.86 17.72 -23.98
N LYS A 385 16.19 18.53 -25.00
CA LYS A 385 16.85 18.02 -26.22
C LYS A 385 18.23 17.42 -25.96
N GLU A 386 18.87 17.83 -24.86
CA GLU A 386 20.23 17.43 -24.47
C GLU A 386 20.26 16.16 -23.61
N THR A 387 19.13 15.46 -23.42
CA THR A 387 19.09 14.19 -22.67
C THR A 387 20.03 13.15 -23.28
N GLU A 388 20.91 12.60 -22.44
CA GLU A 388 21.76 11.46 -22.77
C GLU A 388 20.93 10.17 -22.73
N TRP A 389 20.84 9.49 -23.87
CA TRP A 389 20.01 8.28 -24.03
C TRP A 389 20.67 7.00 -23.51
N GLN A 390 21.94 7.07 -23.08
CA GLN A 390 22.69 5.94 -22.51
C GLN A 390 22.63 4.70 -23.41
N LYS A 391 22.74 3.47 -22.87
CA LYS A 391 22.87 2.22 -23.64
C LYS A 391 21.60 1.38 -23.72
N ALA A 392 20.46 1.90 -23.28
CA ALA A 392 19.19 1.22 -23.47
C ALA A 392 18.86 1.03 -24.97
N ARG A 393 18.02 0.04 -25.25
CA ARG A 393 17.50 -0.18 -26.60
C ARG A 393 16.26 0.70 -26.82
N TYR A 394 16.23 1.41 -27.95
CA TYR A 394 15.12 2.29 -28.33
C TYR A 394 14.52 1.88 -29.68
N GLU A 395 13.19 1.83 -29.76
CA GLU A 395 12.45 1.43 -30.96
C GLU A 395 11.17 2.26 -31.09
N ASP A 396 10.99 2.95 -32.21
CA ASP A 396 9.76 3.69 -32.55
C ASP A 396 9.24 4.66 -31.46
N ASN A 397 10.15 5.20 -30.64
CA ASN A 397 9.81 6.21 -29.63
C ASN A 397 9.62 7.59 -30.27
N ILE A 398 8.67 8.35 -29.74
CA ILE A 398 8.42 9.75 -30.12
C ILE A 398 9.19 10.64 -29.14
N VAL A 399 10.08 11.49 -29.66
CA VAL A 399 10.88 12.40 -28.84
C VAL A 399 10.55 13.84 -29.20
N ASN A 400 10.10 14.60 -28.21
CA ASN A 400 9.90 16.04 -28.28
C ASN A 400 8.97 16.53 -29.40
N ASP A 401 7.97 15.72 -29.75
CA ASP A 401 6.92 16.11 -30.70
C ASP A 401 6.04 17.24 -30.15
N GLU A 402 5.79 18.24 -31.00
CA GLU A 402 5.07 19.45 -30.62
C GLU A 402 3.62 19.18 -30.24
N LYS A 403 2.93 18.23 -30.90
CA LYS A 403 1.52 17.93 -30.62
C LYS A 403 1.34 17.33 -29.23
N TRP A 404 2.29 16.50 -28.81
CA TRP A 404 2.31 15.96 -27.45
C TRP A 404 2.62 17.04 -26.42
N ARG A 405 3.53 17.97 -26.71
CA ARG A 405 3.81 19.11 -25.83
C ARG A 405 2.62 20.05 -25.69
N GLU A 406 1.93 20.36 -26.78
CA GLU A 406 0.69 21.16 -26.77
C GLU A 406 -0.40 20.48 -25.95
N LEU A 407 -0.57 19.16 -26.09
CA LEU A 407 -1.53 18.39 -25.29
C LEU A 407 -1.28 18.49 -23.78
N LEU A 408 -0.01 18.58 -23.37
CA LEU A 408 0.38 18.74 -21.97
C LEU A 408 0.24 20.18 -21.46
N GLN A 409 0.22 21.18 -22.34
CA GLN A 409 -0.13 22.55 -21.92
C GLN A 409 -1.60 22.69 -21.51
N ASP A 410 -2.46 21.77 -21.98
CA ASP A 410 -3.87 21.67 -21.57
C ASP A 410 -4.08 20.90 -20.25
N GLU A 411 -3.03 20.28 -19.69
CA GLU A 411 -3.03 19.55 -18.40
C GLU A 411 -3.70 20.36 -17.29
N ILE A 412 -3.35 21.65 -17.20
CA ILE A 412 -3.83 22.57 -16.15
C ILE A 412 -5.30 22.98 -16.38
N ARG A 413 -5.81 22.83 -17.61
CA ARG A 413 -7.10 23.41 -18.02
C ARG A 413 -8.26 22.41 -17.99
N ASN A 414 -7.99 21.12 -17.98
CA ASN A 414 -9.02 20.10 -18.14
C ASN A 414 -8.81 18.91 -17.19
N SER A 415 -9.76 18.68 -16.28
CA SER A 415 -9.66 17.62 -15.26
C SER A 415 -9.57 16.20 -15.83
N ASN A 416 -9.95 15.98 -17.10
CA ASN A 416 -9.87 14.66 -17.74
C ASN A 416 -8.62 14.46 -18.63
N TRP A 417 -7.65 15.37 -18.60
CA TRP A 417 -6.48 15.32 -19.49
C TRP A 417 -5.74 13.97 -19.42
N ARG A 418 -5.64 13.38 -18.22
CA ARG A 418 -4.98 12.07 -17.99
C ARG A 418 -5.64 10.97 -18.80
N ASP A 419 -6.98 10.95 -18.84
CA ASP A 419 -7.71 9.95 -19.60
C ASP A 419 -7.49 10.10 -21.10
N VAL A 420 -7.42 11.35 -21.59
CA VAL A 420 -7.17 11.66 -23.00
C VAL A 420 -5.75 11.24 -23.40
N VAL A 421 -4.75 11.56 -22.58
CA VAL A 421 -3.35 11.14 -22.81
C VAL A 421 -3.26 9.63 -22.82
N MET A 422 -3.87 8.97 -21.82
CA MET A 422 -3.84 7.52 -21.70
C MET A 422 -4.47 6.82 -22.90
N GLU A 423 -5.61 7.31 -23.39
CA GLU A 423 -6.26 6.77 -24.59
C GLU A 423 -5.36 6.89 -25.83
N LYS A 424 -4.64 8.01 -25.97
CA LYS A 424 -3.69 8.20 -27.07
C LYS A 424 -2.49 7.27 -26.95
N LEU A 425 -1.93 7.11 -25.75
CA LEU A 425 -0.83 6.18 -25.49
C LEU A 425 -1.20 4.73 -25.85
N CYS A 426 -2.40 4.27 -25.46
CA CYS A 426 -2.90 2.95 -25.85
C CYS A 426 -3.01 2.79 -27.38
N LYS A 427 -3.50 3.83 -28.07
CA LYS A 427 -3.62 3.82 -29.53
C LYS A 427 -2.27 3.72 -30.25
N LEU A 428 -1.18 4.27 -29.69
CA LEU A 428 0.16 4.18 -30.29
C LEU A 428 0.61 2.74 -30.49
N VAL A 429 0.22 1.85 -29.58
CA VAL A 429 0.59 0.43 -29.63
C VAL A 429 -0.54 -0.48 -30.13
N GLY A 430 -1.59 0.09 -30.73
CA GLY A 430 -2.71 -0.66 -31.29
C GLY A 430 -3.65 -1.29 -30.25
N VAL A 431 -3.66 -0.78 -29.02
CA VAL A 431 -4.52 -1.27 -27.93
C VAL A 431 -5.68 -0.31 -27.72
N LYS A 432 -6.89 -0.87 -27.49
CA LYS A 432 -8.03 -0.10 -27.00
C LYS A 432 -8.05 -0.19 -25.47
N ARG A 433 -8.16 0.95 -24.81
CA ARG A 433 -8.26 1.07 -23.35
C ARG A 433 -9.52 0.39 -22.81
#